data_AF-S4XN62-F1
#
_entry.id   AF-S4XN62-F1
#
_cell.length_a   1.000
_cell.length_b   1.000
_cell.length_c   1.000
_cell.angle_alpha   90.00
_cell.angle_beta   90.00
_cell.angle_gamma   90.00
#
_symmetry.space_group_name_H-M   'P 1'
#
loop_
_entity.id
_entity.type
_entity.pdbx_description
1 polymer ?
#
loop_
_entity_poly.entity_id
_entity_poly.type
_entity_poly.pdbx_seq_one_letter_code
_entity_poly.pdbx_strand_id
1 'polypeptide(L)'
;MLWALADPRPDGLLVVEYPYFKVEGGTLFHEKQTYVSHEGELAAPDSISFNHGLGEIVTALFAANLRLTALTEHDSVPWNPLGDGMVQDERGEWRLRERPERLAASYTLQAVKG
;
A
#
# COMPACT_ATOMS: atom_id res chain seq x y z
N MET A 1 5.52 -1.18 1.79
CA MET A 1 5.53 -2.65 1.66
C MET A 1 4.14 -3.22 1.49
N LEU A 2 3.11 -2.64 2.14
CA LEU A 2 1.73 -3.13 2.14
C LEU A 2 1.19 -3.58 0.78
N TRP A 3 1.36 -2.78 -0.29
CA TRP A 3 0.87 -3.09 -1.64
C TRP A 3 1.49 -4.31 -2.33
N ALA A 4 2.51 -4.93 -1.72
CA ALA A 4 3.09 -6.18 -2.20
C ALA A 4 2.43 -7.42 -1.56
N LEU A 5 1.60 -7.23 -0.53
CA LEU A 5 0.97 -8.33 0.19
C LEU A 5 -0.28 -8.83 -0.53
N ALA A 6 -0.53 -10.13 -0.41
CA ALA A 6 -1.78 -10.75 -0.81
C ALA A 6 -2.98 -10.16 -0.05
N ASP A 7 -4.16 -10.25 -0.66
CA ASP A 7 -5.44 -10.06 0.05
C ASP A 7 -5.57 -11.02 1.25
N PRO A 8 -6.46 -10.72 2.22
CA PRO A 8 -6.66 -11.58 3.39
C PRO A 8 -6.90 -13.04 3.00
N ARG A 9 -5.99 -13.91 3.44
CA ARG A 9 -6.03 -15.34 3.12
C ARG A 9 -6.79 -16.12 4.19
N PRO A 10 -7.56 -17.17 3.82
CA PRO A 10 -8.22 -18.03 4.80
C PRO A 10 -7.26 -18.76 5.75
N ASP A 11 -5.99 -18.94 5.35
CA ASP A 11 -4.93 -19.57 6.16
C ASP A 11 -4.24 -18.59 7.14
N GLY A 12 -4.61 -17.31 7.11
CA GLY A 12 -4.06 -16.27 7.99
C GLY A 12 -2.60 -15.90 7.71
N LEU A 13 -2.01 -16.36 6.59
CA LEU A 13 -0.62 -16.06 6.26
C LEU A 13 -0.46 -14.66 5.65
N LEU A 14 0.60 -13.97 6.07
CA LEU A 14 1.09 -12.77 5.39
C LEU A 14 2.04 -13.18 4.26
N VAL A 15 1.58 -13.05 3.02
CA VAL A 15 2.33 -13.48 1.83
C VAL A 15 2.65 -12.26 0.97
N VAL A 16 3.91 -12.14 0.54
CA VAL A 16 4.29 -11.23 -0.54
C VAL A 16 3.90 -11.90 -1.85
N GLU A 17 2.85 -11.39 -2.49
CA GLU A 17 2.28 -11.94 -3.72
C GLU A 17 2.49 -10.99 -4.90
N TYR A 18 2.33 -9.70 -4.68
CA TYR A 18 2.48 -8.69 -5.73
C TYR A 18 3.90 -8.09 -5.76
N PRO A 19 4.34 -7.55 -6.92
CA PRO A 19 5.64 -6.92 -7.02
C PRO A 19 5.78 -5.71 -6.08
N TYR A 20 6.79 -5.71 -5.22
CA TYR A 20 7.15 -4.49 -4.48
C TYR A 20 7.83 -3.47 -5.40
N PHE A 21 8.68 -3.95 -6.31
CA PHE A 21 9.32 -3.13 -7.32
C PHE A 21 8.42 -2.95 -8.54
N LYS A 22 8.60 -1.83 -9.24
CA LYS A 22 7.92 -1.56 -10.49
C LYS A 22 8.22 -2.66 -11.52
N VAL A 23 7.17 -3.15 -12.16
CA VAL A 23 7.25 -4.06 -13.31
C VAL A 23 6.78 -3.37 -14.57
N GLU A 24 7.36 -3.74 -15.71
CA GLU A 24 6.90 -3.26 -17.01
C GLU A 24 5.45 -3.73 -17.26
N GLY A 25 4.60 -2.82 -17.75
CA GLY A 25 3.17 -3.10 -17.94
C GLY A 25 2.30 -3.05 -16.69
N GLY A 26 2.89 -2.98 -15.49
CA GLY A 26 2.14 -2.93 -14.22
C GLY A 26 1.50 -4.27 -13.84
N THR A 27 0.74 -4.27 -12.75
CA THR A 27 -0.03 -5.44 -12.28
C THR A 27 -1.51 -5.24 -12.62
N LEU A 28 -2.09 -6.16 -13.37
CA LEU A 28 -3.51 -6.14 -13.73
C LEU A 28 -4.36 -6.66 -12.57
N PHE A 29 -5.37 -5.89 -12.18
CA PHE A 29 -6.42 -6.28 -11.26
C PHE A 29 -7.76 -6.26 -11.98
N HIS A 30 -8.61 -7.24 -11.69
CA HIS A 30 -9.97 -7.34 -12.23
C HIS A 30 -10.97 -7.30 -11.08
N GLU A 31 -11.60 -6.15 -10.87
CA GLU A 31 -12.55 -5.90 -9.78
C GLU A 31 -13.88 -5.41 -10.37
N LYS A 32 -14.93 -6.22 -10.21
CA LYS A 32 -16.28 -5.90 -10.70
C LYS A 32 -17.04 -4.91 -9.82
N GLN A 33 -16.49 -4.62 -8.65
CA GLN A 33 -17.10 -3.85 -7.57
C GLN A 33 -16.07 -2.85 -7.05
N THR A 34 -16.54 -1.85 -6.29
CA THR A 34 -15.69 -0.86 -5.62
C THR A 34 -15.91 -0.95 -4.11
N TYR A 35 -15.10 -0.25 -3.34
CA TYR A 35 -15.20 -0.22 -1.87
C TYR A 35 -16.51 0.43 -1.36
N VAL A 36 -17.27 1.10 -2.22
CA VAL A 36 -18.61 1.62 -1.93
C VAL A 36 -19.67 0.69 -2.52
N SER A 37 -20.68 0.35 -1.72
CA SER A 37 -21.84 -0.40 -2.19
C SER A 37 -22.58 0.36 -3.28
N HIS A 38 -22.80 -0.30 -4.42
CA HIS A 38 -23.59 0.21 -5.54
C HIS A 38 -24.29 -0.95 -6.24
N GLU A 39 -25.27 -0.62 -7.07
CA GLU A 39 -25.96 -1.61 -7.90
C GLU A 39 -25.22 -1.82 -9.22
N GLY A 40 -25.14 -3.07 -9.67
CA GLY A 40 -24.50 -3.45 -10.94
C GLY A 40 -22.99 -3.67 -10.82
N GLU A 41 -22.35 -3.98 -11.96
CA GLU A 41 -20.89 -4.10 -12.07
C GLU A 41 -20.28 -2.80 -12.60
N LEU A 42 -18.99 -2.58 -12.28
CA LEU A 42 -18.21 -1.50 -12.88
C LEU A 42 -18.14 -1.66 -14.41
N ALA A 43 -18.37 -0.57 -15.13
CA ALA A 43 -18.27 -0.55 -16.60
C ALA A 43 -16.82 -0.76 -17.11
N ALA A 44 -15.83 -0.52 -16.27
CA ALA A 44 -14.41 -0.76 -16.52
C ALA A 44 -13.80 -1.48 -15.29
N PRO A 45 -13.90 -2.81 -15.22
CA PRO A 45 -13.46 -3.60 -14.06
C PRO A 45 -11.95 -3.85 -14.02
N ASP A 46 -11.26 -3.59 -15.13
CA ASP A 46 -9.82 -3.79 -15.23
C ASP A 46 -9.07 -2.54 -14.78
N SER A 47 -8.10 -2.71 -13.89
CA SER A 47 -7.17 -1.65 -13.48
C SER A 47 -5.74 -2.14 -13.54
N ILE A 48 -4.80 -1.23 -13.83
CA ILE A 48 -3.38 -1.53 -13.83
C ILE A 48 -2.72 -0.71 -12.73
N SER A 49 -2.14 -1.41 -11.74
CA SER A 49 -1.41 -0.77 -10.64
C SER A 49 0.09 -0.80 -10.89
N PHE A 50 0.75 0.30 -10.53
CA PHE A 50 2.19 0.47 -10.64
C PHE A 50 2.77 0.69 -9.25
N ASN A 51 3.26 -0.38 -8.63
CA ASN A 51 4.01 -0.26 -7.39
C ASN A 51 5.36 0.42 -7.65
N HIS A 52 5.69 1.38 -6.79
CA HIS A 52 6.97 2.05 -6.76
C HIS A 52 7.61 1.82 -5.40
N GLY A 53 8.79 1.20 -5.40
CA GLY A 53 9.55 0.98 -4.18
C GLY A 53 9.96 2.33 -3.55
N LEU A 54 10.15 2.36 -2.23
CA LEU A 54 10.48 3.61 -1.53
C LEU A 54 11.78 4.24 -2.06
N GLY A 55 12.77 3.40 -2.39
CA GLY A 55 14.01 3.84 -3.01
C GLY A 55 13.82 4.51 -4.38
N GLU A 56 12.88 4.01 -5.20
CA GLU A 56 12.55 4.62 -6.50
C GLU A 56 11.92 6.01 -6.29
N ILE A 57 10.98 6.11 -5.36
CA ILE A 57 10.29 7.37 -5.02
C ILE A 57 11.30 8.41 -4.53
N VAL A 58 12.15 8.05 -3.57
CA VAL A 58 13.18 8.95 -3.02
C VAL A 58 14.17 9.39 -4.10
N THR A 59 14.61 8.45 -4.96
CA THR A 59 15.52 8.75 -6.06
C THR A 59 14.89 9.69 -7.08
N ALA A 60 13.60 9.51 -7.40
CA ALA A 60 12.87 10.39 -8.32
C ALA A 60 12.79 11.83 -7.79
N LEU A 61 12.60 12.01 -6.47
CA LEU A 61 12.62 13.34 -5.86
C LEU A 61 13.99 14.02 -6.00
N PHE A 62 15.08 13.29 -5.77
CA PHE A 62 16.42 13.82 -5.98
C PHE A 62 16.67 14.21 -7.45
N ALA A 63 16.24 13.37 -8.39
CA ALA A 63 16.34 13.66 -9.83
C ALA A 63 15.53 14.91 -10.23
N ALA A 64 14.41 15.17 -9.54
CA ALA A 64 13.59 16.37 -9.72
C ALA A 64 14.15 17.62 -9.00
N ASN A 65 15.36 17.56 -8.44
CA ASN A 65 15.99 18.63 -7.66
C ASN A 65 15.15 19.09 -6.46
N LEU A 66 14.43 18.15 -5.84
CA LEU A 66 13.72 18.35 -4.59
C LEU A 66 14.61 17.96 -3.42
N ARG A 67 14.62 18.77 -2.36
CA ARG A 67 15.32 18.47 -1.11
C ARG A 67 14.35 17.82 -0.14
N LEU A 68 14.62 16.59 0.26
CA LEU A 68 13.88 15.90 1.31
C LEU A 68 14.03 16.65 2.64
N THR A 69 12.93 16.82 3.36
CA THR A 69 12.88 17.42 4.69
C THR A 69 12.42 16.44 5.76
N ALA A 70 11.65 15.42 5.38
CA ALA A 70 11.28 14.32 6.27
C ALA A 70 10.94 13.05 5.46
N LEU A 71 11.26 11.90 6.02
CA LEU A 71 10.78 10.59 5.59
C LEU A 71 10.57 9.73 6.83
N THR A 72 9.35 9.24 7.03
CA THR A 72 8.98 8.35 8.14
C THR A 72 8.17 7.20 7.60
N GLU A 73 8.59 5.97 7.87
CA GLU A 73 7.77 4.78 7.64
C GLU A 73 6.92 4.49 8.87
N HIS A 74 5.69 4.03 8.64
CA HIS A 74 4.71 3.73 9.69
C HIS A 74 4.31 2.27 9.59
N ASP A 75 4.10 1.66 10.75
CA ASP A 75 3.56 0.31 10.92
C ASP A 75 2.02 0.26 10.90
N SER A 76 1.38 1.38 10.54
CA SER A 76 -0.08 1.52 10.47
C SER A 76 -0.60 2.17 9.18
N VAL A 77 -1.91 2.04 8.95
CA VAL A 77 -2.64 2.59 7.80
C VAL A 77 -4.12 2.89 8.17
N PRO A 78 -4.80 3.87 7.56
CA PRO A 78 -6.14 4.32 8.02
C PRO A 78 -7.33 3.44 7.59
N TRP A 79 -7.09 2.27 7.01
CA TRP A 79 -8.13 1.30 6.64
C TRP A 79 -7.67 -0.12 7.01
N ASN A 80 -8.55 -1.13 6.96
CA ASN A 80 -8.18 -2.52 7.25
C ASN A 80 -7.88 -3.32 5.97
N PRO A 81 -6.62 -3.39 5.49
CA PRO A 81 -6.28 -4.16 4.30
C PRO A 81 -6.15 -5.67 4.53
N LEU A 82 -5.91 -6.14 5.76
CA LEU A 82 -5.54 -7.55 6.04
C LEU A 82 -6.56 -8.27 6.94
N GLY A 83 -7.77 -7.73 7.06
CA GLY A 83 -8.88 -8.35 7.79
C GLY A 83 -8.55 -8.65 9.25
N ASP A 84 -8.75 -9.91 9.66
CA ASP A 84 -8.50 -10.37 11.04
C ASP A 84 -7.02 -10.28 11.46
N GLY A 85 -6.11 -10.21 10.48
CA GLY A 85 -4.67 -10.04 10.69
C GLY A 85 -4.28 -8.68 11.25
N MET A 86 -5.22 -7.72 11.32
CA MET A 86 -4.97 -6.38 11.84
C MET A 86 -5.89 -6.03 13.01
N VAL A 87 -5.44 -5.06 13.80
CA VAL A 87 -6.18 -4.46 14.91
C VAL A 87 -6.18 -2.95 14.76
N GLN A 88 -7.33 -2.33 15.02
CA GLN A 88 -7.47 -0.88 15.02
C GLN A 88 -7.06 -0.32 16.39
N ASP A 89 -6.29 0.76 16.39
CA ASP A 89 -5.92 1.50 17.59
C ASP A 89 -6.92 2.62 17.92
N GLU A 90 -6.70 3.31 19.04
CA GLU A 90 -7.55 4.41 19.53
C GLU A 90 -7.63 5.61 18.57
N ARG A 91 -6.71 5.71 17.61
CA ARG A 91 -6.65 6.78 16.60
C ARG A 91 -7.34 6.39 15.30
N GLY A 92 -7.89 5.19 15.22
CA GLY A 92 -8.53 4.66 14.03
C GLY A 92 -7.56 4.02 13.03
N GLU A 93 -6.28 3.90 13.37
CA GLU A 93 -5.25 3.33 12.52
C GLU A 93 -5.16 1.81 12.70
N TRP A 94 -4.92 1.10 11.61
CA TRP A 94 -4.81 -0.36 11.60
C TRP A 94 -3.35 -0.78 11.55
N ARG A 95 -2.96 -1.70 12.44
CA ARG A 95 -1.61 -2.30 12.54
C ARG A 95 -1.72 -3.82 12.49
N LEU A 96 -0.64 -4.54 12.15
CA LEU A 96 -0.67 -6.00 12.32
C LEU A 96 -0.98 -6.35 13.78
N ARG A 97 -1.89 -7.31 13.97
CA ARG A 97 -2.26 -7.81 15.29
C ARG A 97 -1.09 -8.46 16.00
N GLU A 98 -0.26 -9.18 15.25
CA GLU A 98 0.95 -9.82 15.76
C GLU A 98 2.20 -9.23 15.11
N ARG A 99 3.19 -8.86 15.93
CA ARG A 99 4.51 -8.37 15.47
C ARG A 99 4.38 -7.20 14.46
N PRO A 100 3.74 -6.07 14.85
CA PRO A 100 3.51 -4.91 13.99
C PRO A 100 4.77 -4.36 13.33
N GLU A 101 5.93 -4.49 13.98
CA GLU A 101 7.23 -4.05 13.47
C GLU A 101 7.68 -4.74 12.17
N ARG A 102 6.98 -5.79 11.72
CA ARG A 102 7.32 -6.54 10.49
C ARG A 102 6.78 -5.90 9.21
N LEU A 103 5.89 -4.91 9.30
CA LEU A 103 5.24 -4.33 8.12
C LEU A 103 5.41 -2.81 8.08
N ALA A 104 6.14 -2.31 7.09
CA ALA A 104 6.06 -0.91 6.66
C ALA A 104 4.75 -0.69 5.87
N ALA A 105 3.69 -0.39 6.62
CA ALA A 105 2.32 -0.29 6.13
C ALA A 105 2.10 0.98 5.29
N SER A 106 2.59 2.12 5.77
CA SER A 106 2.51 3.40 5.08
C SER A 106 3.77 4.24 5.31
N TYR A 107 3.88 5.40 4.68
CA TYR A 107 4.97 6.35 4.94
C TYR A 107 4.51 7.79 4.73
N THR A 108 5.18 8.72 5.39
CA THR A 108 5.08 10.17 5.15
C THR A 108 6.38 10.67 4.56
N LEU A 109 6.27 11.44 3.48
CA LEU A 109 7.39 12.01 2.76
C LEU A 109 7.16 13.50 2.53
N GLN A 110 8.15 14.31 2.89
CA GLN A 110 8.12 15.76 2.69
C GLN A 110 9.38 16.18 1.94
N ALA A 111 9.18 17.03 0.94
CA ALA A 111 10.26 17.62 0.17
C ALA A 111 9.89 19.04 -0.27
N VAL A 112 10.90 19.88 -0.46
CA VAL A 112 10.75 21.26 -0.94
C VAL A 112 11.54 21.47 -2.22
N LYS A 113 11.04 22.34 -3.10
CA LYS A 113 11.77 22.76 -4.30
C LYS A 113 12.92 23.68 -3.88
N GLY A 114 14.12 23.39 -4.39
CA GLY A 114 15.29 24.25 -4.25
C GLY A 114 15.15 25.58 -4.95
#